data_AF-A0A432R6H3-F1
#
_entry.id   AF-A0A432R6H3-F1
#
_cell.length_a   1.000
_cell.length_b   1.000
_cell.length_c   1.000
_cell.angle_alpha   90.00
_cell.angle_beta   90.00
_cell.angle_gamma   90.00
#
_symmetry.space_group_name_H-M   'P 1'
#
loop_
_entity.id
_entity.type
_entity.pdbx_description
1 polymer ?
#
loop_
_entity_poly.entity_id
_entity_poly.type
_entity_poly.pdbx_seq_one_letter_code
_entity_poly.pdbx_strand_id
1 'polypeptide(L)'
;MITAVLKGQDLLENAKTKRVLNDIKGLLAMQYTFYDRYRRYAGDGDNDGIIDYENLGASLDNFDNTPSNTLLTGFLADIDAPFSELEFIGSMPVGNHREVAKHAFNDAFYFSQIDGYNVIVVRNIPCFAAKIIDRELDGFPDARLGYVRESVGATNSINAVGDQTWEQLCTGVNKNDYTLVSLVYFFDKRPN
;
A
#
# COMPACT_ATOMS: atom_id res chain seq x y z
N MET A 1 -38.40 2.46 -1.46
CA MET A 1 -37.32 1.45 -1.65
C MET A 1 -35.94 2.05 -1.95
N ILE A 2 -35.69 3.33 -1.63
CA ILE A 2 -34.37 3.96 -1.78
C ILE A 2 -33.44 3.64 -0.58
N THR A 3 -34.02 3.43 0.61
CA THR A 3 -33.30 3.16 1.86
C THR A 3 -32.58 1.79 1.88
N ALA A 4 -33.11 0.78 1.19
CA ALA A 4 -32.47 -0.54 1.11
C ALA A 4 -31.24 -0.54 0.20
N VAL A 5 -31.25 0.31 -0.85
CA VAL A 5 -30.13 0.47 -1.79
C VAL A 5 -28.97 1.23 -1.13
N LEU A 6 -29.28 2.30 -0.38
CA LEU A 6 -28.28 3.05 0.39
C LEU A 6 -27.56 2.15 1.42
N LYS A 7 -28.30 1.36 2.20
CA LYS A 7 -27.70 0.44 3.17
C LYS A 7 -26.90 -0.69 2.51
N GLY A 8 -27.28 -1.10 1.29
CA GLY A 8 -26.53 -2.10 0.52
C GLY A 8 -25.19 -1.58 0.02
N GLN A 9 -25.13 -0.29 -0.37
CA GLN A 9 -23.91 0.38 -0.77
C GLN A 9 -22.93 0.52 0.39
N ASP A 10 -23.40 0.97 1.56
CA ASP A 10 -22.56 1.08 2.77
C ASP A 10 -21.95 -0.27 3.21
N LEU A 11 -22.72 -1.36 3.10
CA LEU A 11 -22.25 -2.71 3.42
C LEU A 11 -21.18 -3.18 2.43
N LEU A 12 -21.37 -2.92 1.14
CA LEU A 12 -20.41 -3.27 0.10
C LEU A 12 -19.10 -2.50 0.28
N GLU A 13 -19.18 -1.21 0.58
CA GLU A 13 -18.03 -0.34 0.80
C GLU A 13 -17.20 -0.80 2.00
N ASN A 14 -17.85 -1.10 3.12
CA ASN A 14 -17.18 -1.67 4.29
C ASN A 14 -16.52 -3.04 3.98
N ALA A 15 -17.20 -3.89 3.20
CA ALA A 15 -16.63 -5.17 2.77
C ALA A 15 -15.37 -4.99 1.90
N LYS A 16 -15.37 -4.03 0.98
CA LYS A 16 -14.19 -3.70 0.17
C LYS A 16 -13.04 -3.19 1.03
N THR A 17 -13.30 -2.25 1.94
CA THR A 17 -12.28 -1.74 2.86
C THR A 17 -11.66 -2.84 3.71
N LYS A 18 -12.48 -3.75 4.26
CA LYS A 18 -11.98 -4.90 5.03
C LYS A 18 -11.16 -5.87 4.17
N ARG A 19 -11.51 -6.06 2.90
CA ARG A 19 -10.70 -6.85 1.97
C ARG A 19 -9.32 -6.23 1.82
N VAL A 20 -9.24 -4.93 1.51
CA VAL A 20 -7.96 -4.20 1.40
C VAL A 20 -7.14 -4.31 2.68
N LEU A 21 -7.76 -4.14 3.85
CA LEU A 21 -7.07 -4.29 5.13
C LEU A 21 -6.48 -5.70 5.32
N ASN A 22 -7.22 -6.74 4.94
CA ASN A 22 -6.72 -8.11 5.00
C ASN A 22 -5.58 -8.34 4.00
N ASP A 23 -5.67 -7.75 2.80
CA ASP A 23 -4.61 -7.83 1.79
C ASP A 23 -3.31 -7.19 2.31
N ILE A 24 -3.38 -6.01 2.95
CA ILE A 24 -2.22 -5.35 3.59
C ILE A 24 -1.58 -6.28 4.65
N LYS A 25 -2.39 -6.89 5.52
CA LYS A 25 -1.90 -7.82 6.54
C LYS A 25 -1.29 -9.09 5.91
N GLY A 26 -1.84 -9.55 4.80
CA GLY A 26 -1.30 -10.67 4.02
C GLY A 26 0.06 -10.34 3.42
N LEU A 27 0.20 -9.18 2.76
CA LEU A 27 1.47 -8.68 2.22
C LEU A 27 2.54 -8.58 3.31
N LEU A 28 2.18 -8.02 4.46
CA LEU A 28 3.07 -7.90 5.61
C LEU A 28 3.58 -9.28 6.09
N ALA A 29 2.68 -10.25 6.21
CA ALA A 29 3.04 -11.61 6.62
C ALA A 29 3.97 -12.29 5.61
N MET A 30 3.74 -12.10 4.31
CA MET A 30 4.61 -12.59 3.25
C MET A 30 6.00 -11.94 3.33
N GLN A 31 6.04 -10.63 3.59
CA GLN A 31 7.28 -9.88 3.69
C GLN A 31 8.15 -10.34 4.88
N TYR A 32 7.54 -10.58 6.05
CA TYR A 32 8.26 -11.14 7.19
C TYR A 32 8.66 -12.60 6.99
N THR A 33 7.84 -13.39 6.30
CA THR A 33 8.22 -14.78 5.95
C THR A 33 9.47 -14.81 5.05
N PHE A 34 9.58 -13.86 4.12
CA PHE A 34 10.78 -13.69 3.31
C PHE A 34 11.98 -13.26 4.16
N TYR A 35 11.78 -12.29 5.05
CA TYR A 35 12.80 -11.82 5.97
C TYR A 35 13.35 -12.92 6.88
N ASP A 36 12.50 -13.80 7.41
CA ASP A 36 12.91 -14.92 8.25
C ASP A 36 13.80 -15.93 7.49
N ARG A 37 13.59 -16.08 6.18
CA ARG A 37 14.35 -17.01 5.33
C ARG A 37 15.67 -16.43 4.83
N TYR A 38 15.65 -15.16 4.39
CA TYR A 38 16.79 -14.55 3.68
C TYR A 38 17.48 -13.42 4.45
N ARG A 39 16.97 -13.03 5.62
CA ARG A 39 17.48 -11.94 6.48
C ARG A 39 17.49 -10.56 5.81
N ARG A 40 16.70 -10.39 4.76
CA ARG A 40 16.51 -9.13 4.02
C ARG A 40 15.06 -8.99 3.59
N TYR A 41 14.65 -7.80 3.19
CA TYR A 41 13.31 -7.61 2.64
C TYR A 41 13.23 -8.03 1.17
N ALA A 42 12.02 -8.22 0.67
CA ALA A 42 11.78 -8.59 -0.71
C ALA A 42 11.79 -7.29 -1.52
N GLY A 43 12.52 -7.27 -2.64
CA GLY A 43 12.83 -6.04 -3.37
C GLY A 43 14.01 -5.25 -2.80
N ASP A 44 14.66 -5.74 -1.75
CA ASP A 44 15.96 -5.26 -1.26
C ASP A 44 17.03 -6.20 -1.84
N GLY A 45 17.48 -5.90 -3.06
CA GLY A 45 18.35 -6.79 -3.82
C GLY A 45 19.81 -6.73 -3.39
N ASP A 46 20.26 -5.60 -2.83
CA ASP A 46 21.63 -5.37 -2.37
C ASP A 46 21.82 -5.54 -0.85
N ASN A 47 20.74 -5.84 -0.12
CA ASN A 47 20.71 -6.18 1.30
C ASN A 47 21.13 -5.00 2.21
N ASP A 48 20.72 -3.79 1.86
CA ASP A 48 20.92 -2.59 2.68
C ASP A 48 19.80 -2.38 3.72
N GLY A 49 18.75 -3.22 3.67
CA GLY A 49 17.59 -3.18 4.55
C GLY A 49 16.45 -2.29 4.04
N ILE A 50 16.55 -1.76 2.83
CA ILE A 50 15.59 -0.86 2.19
C ILE A 50 15.15 -1.48 0.85
N ILE A 51 13.87 -1.38 0.53
CA ILE A 51 13.34 -1.82 -0.76
C ILE A 51 13.79 -0.83 -1.84
N ASP A 52 14.36 -1.34 -2.94
CA ASP A 52 14.98 -0.53 -3.99
C ASP A 52 13.99 0.36 -4.77
N TYR A 53 12.70 0.02 -4.72
CA TYR A 53 11.65 0.77 -5.38
C TYR A 53 11.22 1.98 -4.53
N GLU A 54 11.35 3.20 -5.07
CA GLU A 54 11.05 4.45 -4.33
C GLU A 54 9.78 5.16 -4.79
N ASN A 55 9.07 4.67 -5.81
CA ASN A 55 7.95 5.42 -6.40
C ASN A 55 6.62 5.19 -5.65
N LEU A 56 6.02 6.24 -5.09
CA LEU A 56 4.70 6.15 -4.41
C LEU A 56 3.50 6.42 -5.35
N GLY A 57 3.77 6.86 -6.57
CA GLY A 57 2.82 7.25 -7.60
C GLY A 57 2.59 6.22 -8.71
N ALA A 58 3.00 4.96 -8.54
CA ALA A 58 2.87 3.90 -9.55
C ALA A 58 1.46 3.30 -9.65
N SER A 59 0.95 3.15 -10.87
CA SER A 59 -0.36 2.55 -11.14
C SER A 59 -0.23 1.08 -11.59
N LEU A 60 -1.36 0.41 -11.78
CA LEU A 60 -1.40 -0.94 -12.35
C LEU A 60 -0.65 -1.09 -13.69
N ASP A 61 -0.52 -0.02 -14.48
CA ASP A 61 0.17 -0.08 -15.77
C ASP A 61 1.70 -0.18 -15.65
N ASN A 62 2.24 0.15 -14.47
CA ASN A 62 3.67 0.06 -14.21
C ASN A 62 4.16 -1.37 -13.97
N PHE A 63 3.25 -2.30 -13.63
CA PHE A 63 3.58 -3.72 -13.51
C PHE A 63 3.68 -4.30 -14.91
N ASP A 64 4.89 -4.72 -15.27
CA ASP A 64 5.23 -5.32 -16.56
C ASP A 64 5.64 -6.80 -16.44
N ASN A 65 5.61 -7.33 -15.21
CA ASN A 65 5.95 -8.71 -14.88
C ASN A 65 7.44 -9.02 -15.06
N THR A 66 8.29 -8.00 -14.91
CA THR A 66 9.74 -8.10 -14.99
C THR A 66 10.39 -7.39 -13.80
N PRO A 67 11.13 -8.09 -12.93
CA PRO A 67 11.40 -9.52 -12.95
C PRO A 67 10.15 -10.33 -12.55
N SER A 68 10.16 -11.65 -12.76
CA SER A 68 9.12 -12.55 -12.26
C SER A 68 9.74 -13.87 -11.79
N ASN A 69 9.21 -14.41 -10.70
CA ASN A 69 9.61 -15.67 -10.09
C ASN A 69 11.14 -15.89 -9.99
N THR A 70 11.87 -14.85 -9.58
CA THR A 70 13.32 -14.91 -9.37
C THR A 70 13.73 -14.20 -8.10
N LEU A 71 14.82 -14.67 -7.51
CA LEU A 71 15.52 -14.00 -6.41
C LEU A 71 16.45 -12.93 -6.98
N LEU A 72 16.46 -11.75 -6.37
CA LEU A 72 17.33 -10.64 -6.74
C LEU A 72 18.76 -10.89 -6.23
N THR A 73 19.72 -10.30 -6.95
CA THR A 73 21.16 -10.43 -6.66
C THR A 73 21.88 -9.08 -6.50
N GLY A 74 21.13 -7.99 -6.61
CA GLY A 74 21.60 -6.62 -6.46
C GLY A 74 20.46 -5.63 -6.66
N PHE A 75 20.77 -4.34 -6.51
CA PHE A 75 19.83 -3.23 -6.62
C PHE A 75 18.95 -3.32 -7.88
N LEU A 76 17.63 -3.27 -7.69
CA LEU A 76 16.68 -3.22 -8.79
C LEU A 76 15.48 -2.32 -8.46
N ALA A 77 15.51 -1.10 -8.99
CA ALA A 77 14.42 -0.12 -8.86
C ALA A 77 13.21 -0.46 -9.74
N ASP A 78 12.58 -1.60 -9.48
CA ASP A 78 11.40 -2.10 -10.18
C ASP A 78 10.27 -2.45 -9.21
N ILE A 79 9.04 -2.11 -9.58
CA ILE A 79 7.83 -2.40 -8.79
C ILE A 79 7.54 -3.89 -8.68
N ASP A 80 7.97 -4.66 -9.69
CA ASP A 80 7.80 -6.10 -9.78
C ASP A 80 8.85 -6.85 -8.95
N ALA A 81 9.93 -6.19 -8.53
CA ALA A 81 11.04 -6.81 -7.82
C ALA A 81 10.62 -7.48 -6.50
N PRO A 82 9.87 -6.82 -5.59
CA PRO A 82 9.35 -7.48 -4.39
C PRO A 82 8.42 -8.65 -4.71
N PHE A 83 7.54 -8.50 -5.72
CA PHE A 83 6.56 -9.52 -6.09
C PHE A 83 7.25 -10.78 -6.64
N SER A 84 8.23 -10.60 -7.52
CA SER A 84 9.05 -11.68 -8.07
C SER A 84 9.71 -12.55 -7.00
N GLU A 85 10.23 -11.93 -5.95
CA GLU A 85 10.87 -12.67 -4.86
C GLU A 85 9.86 -13.39 -3.96
N LEU A 86 8.70 -12.79 -3.73
CA LEU A 86 7.60 -13.42 -2.98
C LEU A 86 6.99 -14.60 -3.74
N GLU A 87 6.92 -14.53 -5.07
CA GLU A 87 6.57 -15.64 -5.96
C GLU A 87 7.61 -16.76 -5.87
N PHE A 88 8.90 -16.43 -5.94
CA PHE A 88 9.99 -17.40 -5.89
C PHE A 88 9.96 -18.27 -4.63
N ILE A 89 9.58 -17.69 -3.49
CA ILE A 89 9.48 -18.43 -2.22
C ILE A 89 8.14 -19.15 -2.03
N GLY A 90 7.22 -19.02 -3.00
CA GLY A 90 5.88 -19.60 -2.99
C GLY A 90 4.93 -18.97 -1.96
N SER A 91 5.21 -17.76 -1.49
CA SER A 91 4.31 -17.03 -0.57
C SER A 91 3.22 -16.28 -1.31
N MET A 92 3.51 -15.85 -2.54
CA MET A 92 2.56 -15.23 -3.45
C MET A 92 2.25 -16.20 -4.62
N PRO A 93 1.02 -16.19 -5.17
CA PRO A 93 0.71 -16.97 -6.36
C PRO A 93 1.55 -16.49 -7.55
N VAL A 94 2.14 -17.43 -8.28
CA VAL A 94 2.80 -17.12 -9.56
C VAL A 94 1.75 -16.66 -10.56
N GLY A 95 1.90 -15.46 -11.10
CA GLY A 95 0.90 -14.91 -12.02
C GLY A 95 1.32 -13.58 -12.62
N ASN A 96 0.35 -12.89 -13.22
CA ASN A 96 0.57 -11.53 -13.67
C ASN A 96 0.60 -10.61 -12.44
N HIS A 97 1.74 -9.99 -12.15
CA HIS A 97 1.89 -9.12 -10.99
C HIS A 97 0.85 -7.99 -10.96
N ARG A 98 0.40 -7.48 -12.11
CA ARG A 98 -0.69 -6.50 -12.20
C ARG A 98 -2.01 -7.02 -11.61
N GLU A 99 -2.31 -8.29 -11.83
CA GLU A 99 -3.54 -8.90 -11.32
C GLU A 99 -3.44 -9.16 -9.81
N VAL A 100 -2.26 -9.56 -9.35
CA VAL A 100 -1.99 -9.84 -7.93
C VAL A 100 -1.93 -8.55 -7.11
N ALA A 101 -1.38 -7.47 -7.67
CA ALA A 101 -1.32 -6.16 -7.02
C ALA A 101 -2.68 -5.44 -6.95
N LYS A 102 -3.70 -5.92 -7.66
CA LYS A 102 -4.99 -5.24 -7.76
C LYS A 102 -5.84 -5.41 -6.52
N HIS A 103 -6.23 -4.30 -5.88
CA HIS A 103 -7.17 -4.31 -4.76
C HIS A 103 -8.64 -4.14 -5.15
N ALA A 104 -9.52 -4.27 -4.15
CA ALA A 104 -10.98 -4.17 -4.24
C ALA A 104 -11.53 -2.85 -4.84
N PHE A 105 -10.76 -1.76 -4.82
CA PHE A 105 -11.11 -0.48 -5.44
C PHE A 105 -10.56 -0.29 -6.88
N ASN A 106 -10.03 -1.35 -7.50
CA ASN A 106 -9.52 -1.38 -8.88
C ASN A 106 -8.22 -0.60 -9.16
N ASP A 107 -7.33 -0.48 -8.19
CA ASP A 107 -5.98 0.04 -8.37
C ASP A 107 -4.97 -0.86 -7.63
N ALA A 108 -3.73 -0.43 -7.49
CA ALA A 108 -2.61 -1.23 -7.00
C ALA A 108 -2.34 -1.07 -5.48
N PHE A 109 -1.86 -2.16 -4.87
CA PHE A 109 -0.97 -2.13 -3.72
C PHE A 109 0.39 -2.69 -4.08
N TYR A 110 1.45 -2.20 -3.45
CA TYR A 110 2.81 -2.67 -3.68
C TYR A 110 3.77 -2.25 -2.56
N PHE A 111 4.97 -2.80 -2.58
CA PHE A 111 6.03 -2.42 -1.65
C PHE A 111 6.90 -1.33 -2.27
N SER A 112 7.28 -0.36 -1.47
CA SER A 112 8.12 0.77 -1.87
C SER A 112 8.92 1.25 -0.66
N GLN A 113 9.75 2.27 -0.85
CA GLN A 113 10.41 2.99 0.22
C GLN A 113 10.14 4.50 0.11
N ILE A 114 10.21 5.17 1.25
CA ILE A 114 10.30 6.62 1.32
C ILE A 114 11.27 7.01 2.44
N ASP A 115 12.22 7.90 2.13
CA ASP A 115 13.19 8.44 3.10
C ASP A 115 13.93 7.35 3.91
N GLY A 116 14.18 6.18 3.30
CA GLY A 116 14.83 5.04 3.94
C GLY A 116 13.92 4.20 4.85
N TYR A 117 12.61 4.38 4.73
CA TYR A 117 11.59 3.58 5.41
C TYR A 117 10.87 2.68 4.41
N ASN A 118 10.74 1.41 4.74
CA ASN A 118 9.96 0.46 3.94
C ASN A 118 8.46 0.64 4.18
N VAL A 119 7.71 0.73 3.09
CA VAL A 119 6.27 0.99 3.10
C VAL A 119 5.49 0.05 2.18
N ILE A 120 4.25 -0.19 2.55
CA ILE A 120 3.22 -0.72 1.64
C ILE A 120 2.39 0.46 1.15
N VAL A 121 2.36 0.67 -0.16
CA VAL A 121 1.56 1.71 -0.80
C VAL A 121 0.22 1.10 -1.21
N VAL A 122 -0.88 1.83 -0.99
CA VAL A 122 -2.20 1.49 -1.51
C VAL A 122 -2.77 2.71 -2.23
N ARG A 123 -3.00 2.56 -3.53
CA ARG A 123 -3.32 3.69 -4.42
C ARG A 123 -4.81 3.93 -4.54
N ASN A 124 -5.20 5.19 -4.72
CA ASN A 124 -6.53 5.58 -5.21
C ASN A 124 -7.70 4.89 -4.50
N ILE A 125 -7.66 4.84 -3.17
CA ILE A 125 -8.79 4.38 -2.36
C ILE A 125 -9.65 5.56 -1.93
N PRO A 126 -10.95 5.35 -1.68
CA PRO A 126 -11.79 6.40 -1.11
C PRO A 126 -11.29 6.86 0.27
N CYS A 127 -11.46 8.14 0.56
CA CYS A 127 -11.05 8.77 1.80
C CYS A 127 -11.70 8.12 3.05
N PHE A 128 -12.95 7.64 2.95
CA PHE A 128 -13.56 6.87 4.05
C PHE A 128 -12.82 5.56 4.32
N ALA A 129 -12.33 4.88 3.28
CA ALA A 129 -11.63 3.61 3.41
C ALA A 129 -10.26 3.84 4.06
N ALA A 130 -9.58 4.92 3.69
CA ALA A 130 -8.31 5.33 4.30
C ALA A 130 -8.45 5.56 5.81
N LYS A 131 -9.48 6.33 6.24
CA LYS A 131 -9.78 6.57 7.66
C LYS A 131 -10.01 5.29 8.46
N ILE A 132 -10.73 4.33 7.88
CA ILE A 132 -11.02 3.05 8.52
C ILE A 132 -9.74 2.21 8.62
N ILE A 133 -8.98 2.10 7.53
CA ILE A 133 -7.72 1.35 7.51
C ILE A 133 -6.74 1.91 8.52
N ASP A 134 -6.58 3.23 8.56
CA ASP A 134 -5.70 3.93 9.49
C ASP A 134 -6.07 3.61 10.95
N ARG A 135 -7.33 3.84 11.33
CA ARG A 135 -7.85 3.53 12.67
C ARG A 135 -7.64 2.07 13.07
N GLU A 136 -7.76 1.14 12.13
CA GLU A 136 -7.59 -0.30 12.40
C GLU A 136 -6.13 -0.74 12.51
N LEU A 137 -5.19 0.02 11.92
CA LEU A 137 -3.76 -0.30 11.94
C LEU A 137 -3.02 0.40 13.08
N ASP A 138 -3.29 1.68 13.36
CA ASP A 138 -2.55 2.45 14.38
C ASP A 138 -3.42 3.03 15.52
N GLY A 139 -4.74 2.86 15.44
CA GLY A 139 -5.70 3.21 16.48
C GLY A 139 -6.25 4.64 16.41
N PHE A 140 -5.65 5.56 15.65
CA PHE A 140 -6.15 6.94 15.56
C PHE A 140 -6.05 7.49 14.13
N PRO A 141 -7.18 7.85 13.49
CA PRO A 141 -7.17 8.27 12.09
C PRO A 141 -6.53 9.65 11.91
N ASP A 142 -5.22 9.71 11.63
CA ASP A 142 -4.47 10.91 11.30
C ASP A 142 -3.52 10.66 10.13
N ALA A 143 -3.75 11.34 9.00
CA ALA A 143 -2.97 11.20 7.78
C ALA A 143 -1.49 11.61 7.90
N ARG A 144 -1.11 12.25 9.01
CA ARG A 144 0.20 12.91 9.20
C ARG A 144 1.13 12.17 10.14
N LEU A 145 0.59 11.30 10.99
CA LEU A 145 1.27 10.72 12.14
C LEU A 145 1.02 9.22 12.16
N GLY A 146 1.90 8.49 12.87
CA GLY A 146 1.72 7.06 13.05
C GLY A 146 2.31 6.23 11.92
N TYR A 147 1.78 5.02 11.79
CA TYR A 147 2.25 4.03 10.81
C TYR A 147 1.48 4.10 9.51
N VAL A 148 0.34 4.80 9.45
CA VAL A 148 -0.40 5.02 8.23
C VAL A 148 -0.39 6.51 7.94
N ARG A 149 0.06 6.89 6.75
CA ARG A 149 0.06 8.29 6.32
C ARG A 149 -0.48 8.39 4.89
N GLU A 150 -0.89 9.58 4.49
CA GLU A 150 -1.24 9.83 3.10
C GLU A 150 0.01 10.02 2.24
N SER A 151 0.01 9.45 1.04
CA SER A 151 0.97 9.78 -0.02
C SER A 151 0.49 11.02 -0.76
N VAL A 152 1.32 12.07 -0.80
CA VAL A 152 0.99 13.36 -1.41
C VAL A 152 1.51 13.42 -2.84
N GLY A 153 0.59 13.48 -3.80
CA GLY A 153 0.90 13.74 -5.21
C GLY A 153 1.63 12.61 -5.95
N ALA A 154 2.17 12.93 -7.13
CA ALA A 154 3.02 12.02 -7.92
C ALA A 154 4.50 12.05 -7.48
N THR A 155 4.81 12.81 -6.44
CA THR A 155 6.11 12.88 -5.79
C THR A 155 6.19 11.82 -4.70
N ASN A 156 7.40 11.30 -4.46
CA ASN A 156 7.72 10.36 -3.38
C ASN A 156 7.70 11.10 -2.04
N SER A 157 6.52 11.58 -1.66
CA SER A 157 6.30 12.42 -0.50
C SER A 157 5.09 11.96 0.28
N ILE A 158 5.21 11.99 1.60
CA ILE A 158 4.13 11.75 2.54
C ILE A 158 3.61 13.06 3.11
N ASN A 159 2.38 13.01 3.57
CA ASN A 159 1.72 14.10 4.26
C ASN A 159 2.48 14.39 5.57
N ALA A 160 3.02 15.60 5.68
CA ALA A 160 3.89 15.99 6.79
C ALA A 160 3.08 16.42 8.02
N VAL A 161 3.73 16.55 9.17
CA VAL A 161 3.10 16.90 10.47
C VAL A 161 2.37 18.26 10.48
N GLY A 162 2.47 19.08 9.42
CA GLY A 162 1.75 20.35 9.25
C GLY A 162 0.65 20.35 8.19
N ASP A 163 0.43 19.23 7.49
CA ASP A 163 -0.43 19.15 6.32
C ASP A 163 -1.87 18.74 6.69
N GLN A 164 -2.66 18.22 5.74
CA GLN A 164 -4.09 17.95 5.91
C GLN A 164 -4.32 16.61 6.65
N THR A 165 -5.11 16.63 7.72
CA THR A 165 -5.69 15.42 8.32
C THR A 165 -6.62 14.70 7.33
N TRP A 166 -6.96 13.43 7.58
CA TRP A 166 -7.95 12.73 6.77
C TRP A 166 -9.29 13.48 6.71
N GLU A 167 -9.69 14.13 7.80
CA GLU A 167 -10.93 14.91 7.81
C GLU A 167 -10.86 16.06 6.81
N GLN A 168 -9.77 16.83 6.81
CA GLN A 168 -9.54 17.91 5.85
C GLN A 168 -9.37 17.41 4.40
N LEU A 169 -8.79 16.23 4.21
CA LEU A 169 -8.69 15.57 2.91
C LEU A 169 -10.06 15.12 2.40
N CYS A 170 -11.00 14.73 3.27
CA CYS A 170 -12.33 14.28 2.84
C CYS A 170 -13.37 15.42 2.75
N THR A 171 -13.17 16.57 3.41
CA THR A 171 -14.24 17.62 3.52
C THR A 171 -13.87 18.99 2.95
N GLY A 172 -12.78 19.09 2.17
CA GLY A 172 -12.39 20.32 1.47
C GLY A 172 -13.32 20.73 0.33
N VAL A 173 -13.06 21.90 -0.28
CA VAL A 173 -13.79 22.37 -1.47
C VAL A 173 -13.66 21.34 -2.59
N ASN A 174 -14.79 20.86 -3.13
CA ASN A 174 -14.88 19.77 -4.12
C ASN A 174 -14.39 18.39 -3.63
N LYS A 175 -14.20 18.20 -2.32
CA LYS A 175 -13.87 16.90 -1.72
C LYS A 175 -15.06 16.33 -0.96
N ASN A 176 -15.12 15.01 -0.90
CA ASN A 176 -16.09 14.21 -0.15
C ASN A 176 -15.42 12.90 0.31
N ASP A 177 -16.15 12.08 1.07
CA ASP A 177 -15.66 10.77 1.54
C ASP A 177 -15.28 9.79 0.41
N TYR A 178 -15.72 10.05 -0.83
CA TYR A 178 -15.37 9.30 -2.04
C TYR A 178 -14.17 9.87 -2.80
N THR A 179 -13.58 10.96 -2.31
CA THR A 179 -12.35 11.52 -2.89
C THR A 179 -11.25 10.47 -2.78
N LEU A 180 -10.57 10.22 -3.91
CA LEU A 180 -9.53 9.22 -3.97
C LEU A 180 -8.26 9.78 -3.35
N VAL A 181 -7.68 8.99 -2.46
CA VAL A 181 -6.43 9.25 -1.76
C VAL A 181 -5.55 8.02 -1.85
N SER A 182 -4.24 8.19 -1.69
CA SER A 182 -3.31 7.06 -1.60
C SER A 182 -2.77 7.00 -0.18
N LEU A 183 -2.70 5.81 0.40
CA LEU A 183 -2.13 5.61 1.73
C LEU A 183 -0.76 4.91 1.62
N VAL A 184 0.09 5.18 2.59
CA VAL A 184 1.30 4.41 2.85
C VAL A 184 1.23 3.83 4.25
N TYR A 185 1.65 2.59 4.38
CA TYR A 185 1.78 1.91 5.65
C TYR A 185 3.24 1.55 5.92
N PHE A 186 3.81 2.14 6.95
CA PHE A 186 5.15 1.88 7.45
C PHE A 186 5.16 0.58 8.24
N PHE A 187 5.91 -0.42 7.79
CA PHE A 187 5.90 -1.74 8.44
C PHE A 187 7.22 -2.12 9.13
N ASP A 188 8.32 -1.46 8.78
CA ASP A 188 9.61 -1.68 9.45
C ASP A 188 9.79 -0.68 10.60
N LYS A 189 9.99 0.60 10.26
CA LYS A 189 10.27 1.68 11.22
C LYS A 189 9.19 2.74 11.17
N ARG A 190 8.91 3.34 12.33
CA ARG A 190 7.98 4.47 12.42
C ARG A 190 8.72 5.76 12.01
N PRO A 191 8.21 6.53 11.04
CA PRO A 191 8.72 7.86 10.77
C PRO A 191 8.45 8.78 11.97
N ASN A 192 9.46 9.57 12.34
CA ASN A 192 9.35 10.57 13.39
C ASN A 192 8.31 11.67 13.07
#